data_AF-A0A1C6HKH2-F1
#
_entry.id   AF-A0A1C6HKH2-F1
#
_cell.length_a   1.000
_cell.length_b   1.000
_cell.length_c   1.000
_cell.angle_alpha   90.00
_cell.angle_beta   90.00
_cell.angle_gamma   90.00
#
_symmetry.space_group_name_H-M   'P 1'
#
loop_
_entity.id
_entity.type
_entity.pdbx_description
1 polymer ?
#
loop_
_entity_poly.entity_id
_entity_poly.type
_entity_poly.pdbx_seq_one_letter_code
_entity_poly.pdbx_strand_id
1 'polypeptide(L)'
;MGKLQEVVRTLRHAGAVVNGSCGMHVHVDASKHTPQSLKNALSIMYSKEDILFKALNVNESRVERWCQKVREPMLEKIRKLPSNTTMDRLRREWYEGSDGSYEHYNWTRYYALNLHSVFYRGTLEWRCFESTLHAGKVRANITLALAISAQAINQSRTVMRKTEISENPAFTFRTFLLRLGLIGPEYKNVREHLLSKLPGDRAWRYDKAQYPSLQNRQNHER
;
A
#
# COMPACT_ATOMS: atom_id res chain seq x y z
N MET A 1 8.37 17.52 -0.26
CA MET A 1 8.63 16.64 0.91
C MET A 1 9.91 16.97 1.70
N GLY A 2 10.60 18.11 1.46
CA GLY A 2 11.81 18.48 2.22
C GLY A 2 11.51 18.78 3.70
N LYS A 3 10.59 19.73 3.93
CA LYS A 3 10.13 20.13 5.27
C LYS A 3 9.69 18.96 6.15
N LEU A 4 8.93 18.00 5.61
CA LEU A 4 8.55 16.80 6.37
C LEU A 4 9.77 16.02 6.87
N GLN A 5 10.75 15.81 5.99
CA GLN A 5 11.95 15.06 6.35
C GLN A 5 12.77 15.80 7.40
N GLU A 6 12.84 17.13 7.35
CA GLU A 6 13.46 17.96 8.39
C GLU A 6 12.75 17.82 9.73
N VAL A 7 11.41 17.83 9.76
CA VAL A 7 10.63 17.58 10.99
C VAL A 7 10.98 16.21 11.57
N VAL A 8 10.98 15.15 10.77
CA VAL A 8 11.34 13.80 11.25
C VAL A 8 12.77 13.75 11.79
N ARG A 9 13.73 14.39 11.11
CA ARG A 9 15.12 14.47 11.59
C ARG A 9 15.22 15.25 12.90
N THR A 10 14.49 16.35 13.02
CA THR A 10 14.45 17.19 14.23
C THR A 10 13.90 16.40 15.42
N LEU A 11 12.79 15.68 15.23
CA LEU A 11 12.24 14.79 16.26
C LEU A 11 13.25 13.74 16.70
N ARG A 12 13.95 13.12 15.74
CA ARG A 12 15.01 12.15 16.05
C ARG A 12 16.17 12.78 16.83
N HIS A 13 16.62 13.98 16.45
CA HIS A 13 17.70 14.68 17.18
C HIS A 13 17.26 15.15 18.57
N ALA A 14 15.99 15.45 18.77
CA ALA A 14 15.40 15.79 20.06
C ALA A 14 15.17 14.56 20.97
N GLY A 15 15.58 13.36 20.56
CA GLY A 15 15.48 12.15 21.38
C GLY A 15 14.16 11.39 21.27
N ALA A 16 13.35 11.63 20.22
CA ALA A 16 12.17 10.81 19.98
C ALA A 16 12.54 9.32 19.83
N VAL A 17 11.66 8.44 20.28
CA VAL A 17 11.83 6.98 20.24
C VAL A 17 10.66 6.30 19.54
N VAL A 18 10.91 5.12 18.97
CA VAL A 18 9.90 4.23 18.38
C VAL A 18 10.18 2.80 18.83
N ASN A 19 9.15 1.95 18.89
CA ASN A 19 9.28 0.55 19.28
C ASN A 19 8.43 -0.37 18.36
N GLY A 20 8.58 -1.68 18.53
CA GLY A 20 7.91 -2.68 17.69
C GLY A 20 6.40 -2.83 17.90
N SER A 21 5.81 -2.23 18.94
CA SER A 21 4.35 -2.23 19.13
C SER A 21 3.66 -1.05 18.43
N CYS A 22 4.44 -0.05 17.98
CA CYS A 22 3.92 1.13 17.30
C CYS A 22 3.93 0.98 15.76
N GLY A 23 2.86 1.46 15.13
CA GLY A 23 2.76 1.65 13.68
C GLY A 23 2.75 3.12 13.28
N MET A 24 3.21 3.41 12.07
CA MET A 24 2.98 4.70 11.42
C MET A 24 1.68 4.62 10.62
N HIS A 25 0.78 5.59 10.78
CA HIS A 25 -0.44 5.68 9.98
C HIS A 25 -0.33 6.85 9.00
N VAL A 26 -0.80 6.65 7.77
CA VAL A 26 -0.92 7.71 6.78
C VAL A 26 -2.39 7.94 6.51
N HIS A 27 -2.85 9.16 6.70
CA HIS A 27 -4.20 9.60 6.33
C HIS A 27 -4.11 10.41 5.04
N VAL A 28 -4.75 9.94 3.97
CA VAL A 28 -4.89 10.69 2.72
C VAL A 28 -6.30 11.25 2.66
N ASP A 29 -6.42 12.52 2.30
CA ASP A 29 -7.69 13.20 2.10
C ASP A 29 -8.61 12.40 1.17
N ALA A 30 -9.85 12.15 1.61
CA ALA A 30 -10.81 11.35 0.86
C ALA A 30 -11.76 12.19 0.00
N SER A 31 -11.61 13.52 -0.05
CA SER A 31 -12.55 14.41 -0.75
C SER A 31 -12.61 14.16 -2.26
N LYS A 32 -11.54 13.60 -2.85
CA LYS A 32 -11.48 13.17 -4.25
C LYS A 32 -11.83 11.70 -4.47
N HIS A 33 -12.08 10.95 -3.40
CA HIS A 33 -12.49 9.56 -3.50
C HIS A 33 -14.01 9.44 -3.71
N THR A 34 -14.39 8.75 -4.78
CA THR A 34 -15.76 8.29 -5.06
C THR A 34 -15.98 6.86 -4.54
N PRO A 35 -17.24 6.37 -4.44
CA PRO A 35 -17.50 4.96 -4.14
C PRO A 35 -16.77 4.00 -5.07
N GLN A 36 -16.74 4.29 -6.36
CA GLN A 36 -16.00 3.46 -7.32
C GLN A 36 -14.50 3.46 -7.04
N SER A 37 -13.90 4.61 -6.70
CA SER A 37 -12.47 4.67 -6.37
C SER A 37 -12.13 3.95 -5.06
N LEU A 38 -13.02 3.93 -4.06
CA LEU A 38 -12.79 3.19 -2.81
C LEU A 38 -12.91 1.67 -3.03
N LYS A 39 -13.86 1.24 -3.87
CA LYS A 39 -13.92 -0.16 -4.36
C LYS A 39 -12.60 -0.54 -5.05
N ASN A 40 -12.05 0.36 -5.85
CA ASN A 40 -10.76 0.16 -6.52
C ASN A 40 -9.61 0.08 -5.51
N ALA A 41 -9.55 0.99 -4.53
CA ALA A 41 -8.52 1.01 -3.50
C ALA A 41 -8.47 -0.31 -2.73
N LEU A 42 -9.63 -0.80 -2.28
CA LEU A 42 -9.74 -2.11 -1.62
C LEU A 42 -9.30 -3.26 -2.51
N SER A 43 -9.66 -3.23 -3.80
CA SER A 43 -9.30 -4.29 -4.74
C SER A 43 -7.80 -4.28 -5.09
N ILE A 44 -7.19 -3.09 -5.21
CA ILE A 44 -5.74 -2.91 -5.36
C ILE A 44 -5.04 -3.43 -4.11
N MET A 45 -5.52 -3.04 -2.93
CA MET A 45 -4.97 -3.49 -1.66
C MET A 45 -5.03 -5.00 -1.56
N TYR A 46 -6.21 -5.62 -1.73
CA TYR A 46 -6.36 -7.08 -1.72
C TYR A 46 -5.38 -7.75 -2.69
N SER A 47 -5.28 -7.24 -3.93
CA SER A 47 -4.42 -7.81 -4.96
C SER A 47 -2.93 -7.69 -4.63
N LYS A 48 -2.52 -6.71 -3.83
CA LYS A 48 -1.10 -6.36 -3.60
C LYS A 48 -0.64 -6.54 -2.16
N GLU A 49 -1.53 -6.78 -1.20
CA GLU A 49 -1.20 -6.77 0.23
C GLU A 49 -0.16 -7.82 0.60
N ASP A 50 -0.11 -8.97 -0.07
CA ASP A 50 0.90 -9.99 0.24
C ASP A 50 2.31 -9.52 -0.11
N ILE A 51 2.50 -8.89 -1.28
CA ILE A 51 3.81 -8.33 -1.64
C ILE A 51 4.11 -7.03 -0.88
N LEU A 52 3.08 -6.21 -0.58
CA LEU A 52 3.22 -5.00 0.24
C LEU A 52 3.67 -5.36 1.65
N PHE A 53 3.07 -6.38 2.28
CA PHE A 53 3.39 -6.75 3.65
C PHE A 53 4.82 -7.29 3.74
N LYS A 54 5.26 -8.09 2.75
CA LYS A 54 6.67 -8.51 2.63
C LYS A 54 7.60 -7.31 2.44
N ALA A 55 7.25 -6.38 1.55
CA ALA A 55 8.09 -5.22 1.24
C ALA A 55 8.24 -4.25 2.42
N LEU A 56 7.16 -4.03 3.15
CA LEU A 56 7.10 -3.18 4.33
C LEU A 56 7.62 -3.88 5.60
N ASN A 57 7.86 -5.20 5.53
CA ASN A 57 8.27 -6.04 6.65
C ASN A 57 7.38 -5.83 7.88
N VAL A 58 6.06 -5.92 7.66
CA VAL A 58 5.03 -5.64 8.67
C VAL A 58 5.08 -6.71 9.75
N ASN A 59 5.07 -6.29 11.02
CA ASN A 59 5.11 -7.20 12.15
C ASN A 59 3.85 -8.08 12.19
N GLU A 60 4.01 -9.41 12.25
CA GLU A 60 2.90 -10.38 12.23
C GLU A 60 1.88 -10.15 13.35
N SER A 61 2.33 -9.81 14.57
CA SER A 61 1.42 -9.50 15.68
C SER A 61 0.56 -8.26 15.40
N ARG A 62 1.07 -7.30 14.62
CA ARG A 62 0.29 -6.14 14.16
C ARG A 62 -0.67 -6.53 13.05
N VAL A 63 -0.26 -7.41 12.14
CA VAL A 63 -1.14 -7.95 11.08
C VAL A 63 -2.36 -8.62 11.70
N GLU A 64 -2.19 -9.40 12.76
CA GLU A 64 -3.30 -10.11 13.40
C GLU A 64 -4.29 -9.18 14.12
N ARG A 65 -3.82 -8.07 14.69
CA ARG A 65 -4.60 -7.26 15.64
C ARG A 65 -4.96 -5.86 15.16
N TRP A 66 -4.05 -5.20 14.46
CA TRP A 66 -4.07 -3.74 14.29
C TRP A 66 -4.07 -3.25 12.84
N CYS A 67 -3.63 -4.09 11.89
CA CYS A 67 -3.60 -3.80 10.46
C CYS A 67 -3.83 -5.06 9.62
N GLN A 68 -4.94 -5.74 9.87
CA GLN A 68 -5.36 -6.96 9.17
C GLN A 68 -5.43 -6.76 7.65
N LYS A 69 -5.22 -7.85 6.92
CA LYS A 69 -5.43 -7.91 5.47
C LYS A 69 -6.91 -7.68 5.13
N VAL A 70 -7.17 -7.31 3.89
CA VAL A 70 -8.53 -7.07 3.38
C VAL A 70 -9.38 -8.32 3.57
N ARG A 71 -10.55 -8.17 4.19
CA ARG A 71 -11.51 -9.26 4.35
C ARG A 71 -12.20 -9.57 3.03
N GLU A 72 -11.91 -10.75 2.52
CA GLU A 72 -12.41 -11.23 1.24
C GLU A 72 -13.94 -11.22 1.13
N PRO A 73 -14.73 -11.78 2.09
CA PRO A 73 -16.19 -11.75 2.00
C PRO A 73 -16.78 -10.33 1.97
N MET A 74 -16.15 -9.39 2.68
CA MET A 74 -16.56 -7.97 2.68
C MET A 74 -16.24 -7.33 1.34
N LEU A 75 -15.06 -7.59 0.78
CA LEU A 75 -14.67 -7.08 -0.53
C LEU A 75 -15.59 -7.60 -1.64
N GLU A 76 -15.98 -8.87 -1.62
CA GLU A 76 -16.93 -9.44 -2.60
C GLU A 76 -18.26 -8.70 -2.60
N LYS A 77 -18.83 -8.44 -1.41
CA LYS A 77 -20.08 -7.67 -1.27
C LYS A 77 -19.92 -6.25 -1.81
N ILE A 78 -18.87 -5.54 -1.38
CA ILE A 78 -18.57 -4.18 -1.84
C ILE A 78 -18.38 -4.11 -3.36
N ARG A 79 -17.73 -5.11 -3.96
CA ARG A 79 -17.50 -5.14 -5.42
C ARG A 79 -18.78 -5.36 -6.22
N LYS A 80 -19.73 -6.14 -5.69
CA LYS A 80 -21.05 -6.39 -6.31
C LYS A 80 -21.95 -5.15 -6.31
N LEU A 81 -21.64 -4.12 -5.54
CA LEU A 81 -22.36 -2.84 -5.62
C LEU A 81 -22.29 -2.27 -7.05
N PRO A 82 -23.37 -1.66 -7.55
CA PRO A 82 -23.37 -0.97 -8.85
C PRO A 82 -22.28 0.10 -8.97
N SER A 83 -21.88 0.43 -10.20
CA SER A 83 -20.89 1.50 -10.46
C SER A 83 -21.38 2.89 -10.04
N ASN A 84 -22.70 3.12 -10.09
CA ASN A 84 -23.37 4.35 -9.65
C ASN A 84 -23.85 4.30 -8.19
N THR A 85 -23.27 3.42 -7.35
CA THR A 85 -23.60 3.33 -5.92
C THR A 85 -23.27 4.63 -5.18
N THR A 86 -23.85 4.82 -4.00
CA THR A 86 -23.63 6.01 -3.16
C THR A 86 -22.59 5.77 -2.06
N MET A 87 -22.12 6.85 -1.42
CA MET A 87 -21.28 6.75 -0.23
C MET A 87 -21.98 6.03 0.92
N ASP A 88 -23.25 6.31 1.16
CA ASP A 88 -24.00 5.66 2.24
C ASP A 88 -24.17 4.16 2.01
N ARG A 89 -24.37 3.74 0.76
CA ARG A 89 -24.43 2.31 0.42
C ARG A 89 -23.09 1.62 0.68
N LEU A 90 -21.98 2.22 0.24
CA LEU A 90 -20.65 1.69 0.53
C LEU A 90 -20.36 1.64 2.03
N ARG A 91 -20.75 2.69 2.77
CA ARG A 91 -20.62 2.78 4.23
C ARG A 91 -21.35 1.64 4.93
N ARG A 92 -22.59 1.36 4.55
CA ARG A 92 -23.37 0.24 5.11
C ARG A 92 -22.72 -1.10 4.84
N GLU A 93 -22.18 -1.34 3.64
CA GLU A 93 -21.45 -2.59 3.37
C GLU A 93 -20.16 -2.72 4.20
N TRP A 94 -19.43 -1.62 4.39
CA TRP A 94 -18.23 -1.60 5.24
C TRP A 94 -18.52 -1.96 6.69
N TYR A 95 -19.65 -1.48 7.24
CA TYR A 95 -20.11 -1.79 8.60
C TYR A 95 -21.05 -2.99 8.70
N GLU A 96 -21.18 -3.78 7.63
CA GLU A 96 -22.02 -4.98 7.59
C GLU A 96 -23.50 -4.74 8.00
N GLY A 97 -24.04 -3.59 7.58
CA GLY A 97 -25.43 -3.20 7.83
C GLY A 97 -25.64 -2.37 9.10
N SER A 98 -24.66 -2.34 10.01
CA SER A 98 -24.65 -1.41 11.14
C SER A 98 -24.16 0.00 10.73
N ASP A 99 -24.22 0.97 11.64
CA ASP A 99 -23.61 2.29 11.42
C ASP A 99 -22.69 2.64 12.59
N GLY A 100 -21.39 2.35 12.43
CA GLY A 100 -20.34 2.72 13.38
C GLY A 100 -19.58 3.98 12.98
N SER A 101 -20.13 4.83 12.10
CA SER A 101 -19.40 5.96 11.52
C SER A 101 -19.04 7.08 12.48
N TYR A 102 -19.71 7.15 13.63
CA TYR A 102 -19.45 8.11 14.71
C TYR A 102 -18.57 7.54 15.83
N GLU A 103 -18.25 6.24 15.80
CA GLU A 103 -17.53 5.57 16.87
C GLU A 103 -16.02 5.68 16.68
N HIS A 104 -15.31 6.32 17.61
CA HIS A 104 -13.85 6.37 17.53
C HIS A 104 -13.19 4.97 17.56
N TYR A 105 -13.74 4.06 18.35
CA TYR A 105 -13.26 2.68 18.53
C TYR A 105 -14.22 1.67 17.90
N ASN A 106 -14.43 1.75 16.58
CA ASN A 106 -15.13 0.70 15.85
C ASN A 106 -14.18 -0.42 15.43
N TRP A 107 -14.61 -1.68 15.53
CA TRP A 107 -13.79 -2.84 15.18
C TRP A 107 -13.37 -2.88 13.70
N THR A 108 -14.15 -2.27 12.80
CA THR A 108 -13.81 -2.20 11.37
C THR A 108 -12.59 -1.35 11.08
N ARG A 109 -12.02 -0.64 12.08
CA ARG A 109 -10.83 0.17 11.87
C ARG A 109 -9.56 -0.64 11.62
N TYR A 110 -9.49 -1.88 12.07
CA TYR A 110 -8.23 -2.62 12.26
C TYR A 110 -7.70 -3.32 10.99
N TYR A 111 -7.87 -2.69 9.82
CA TYR A 111 -7.35 -3.18 8.54
C TYR A 111 -6.20 -2.31 8.03
N ALA A 112 -5.28 -2.92 7.28
CA ALA A 112 -4.15 -2.21 6.67
C ALA A 112 -4.58 -1.08 5.74
N LEU A 113 -5.71 -1.24 5.03
CA LEU A 113 -6.44 -0.16 4.40
C LEU A 113 -7.78 0.03 5.11
N ASN A 114 -7.89 1.10 5.88
CA ASN A 114 -9.04 1.35 6.74
C ASN A 114 -9.99 2.40 6.14
N LEU A 115 -11.20 1.97 5.78
CA LEU A 115 -12.26 2.85 5.28
C LEU A 115 -13.12 3.45 6.40
N HIS A 116 -13.08 2.94 7.63
CA HIS A 116 -13.77 3.58 8.76
C HIS A 116 -13.33 5.05 8.90
N SER A 117 -12.03 5.32 8.70
CA SER A 117 -11.50 6.69 8.74
C SER A 117 -12.07 7.60 7.64
N VAL A 118 -12.57 7.06 6.53
CA VAL A 118 -13.23 7.85 5.48
C VAL A 118 -14.53 8.42 6.04
N PHE A 119 -15.32 7.57 6.68
CA PHE A 119 -16.63 7.95 7.21
C PHE A 119 -16.55 8.74 8.52
N TYR A 120 -15.51 8.48 9.33
CA TYR A 120 -15.32 9.13 10.62
C TYR A 120 -14.50 10.44 10.55
N ARG A 121 -13.48 10.52 9.67
CA ARG A 121 -12.53 11.65 9.59
C ARG A 121 -12.40 12.28 8.21
N GLY A 122 -13.08 11.75 7.18
CA GLY A 122 -12.91 12.23 5.80
C GLY A 122 -11.56 11.85 5.18
N THR A 123 -10.87 10.82 5.67
CA THR A 123 -9.56 10.38 5.15
C THR A 123 -9.49 8.88 4.95
N LEU A 124 -8.89 8.41 3.87
CA LEU A 124 -8.50 7.00 3.73
C LEU A 124 -7.24 6.76 4.60
N GLU A 125 -7.22 5.72 5.41
CA GLU A 125 -6.12 5.46 6.36
C GLU A 125 -5.34 4.19 5.98
N TRP A 126 -4.02 4.30 5.92
CA TRP A 126 -3.08 3.19 5.75
C TRP A 126 -2.40 2.89 7.08
N ARG A 127 -2.53 1.64 7.54
CA ARG A 127 -2.08 1.19 8.87
C ARG A 127 -0.93 0.18 8.83
N CYS A 128 -0.52 -0.26 7.65
CA CYS A 128 0.49 -1.31 7.47
C CYS A 128 1.94 -0.84 7.63
N PHE A 129 2.21 0.43 7.92
CA PHE A 129 3.59 0.90 8.06
C PHE A 129 4.13 0.67 9.47
N GLU A 130 5.34 0.13 9.57
CA GLU A 130 6.08 0.08 10.83
C GLU A 130 6.51 1.49 11.27
N SER A 131 6.56 1.71 12.58
CA SER A 131 7.03 2.98 13.13
C SER A 131 8.51 3.21 12.78
N THR A 132 8.87 4.47 12.48
CA THR A 132 10.24 4.82 12.12
C THR A 132 10.52 6.30 12.28
N LEU A 133 11.74 6.64 12.69
CA LEU A 133 12.29 8.00 12.67
C LEU A 133 13.27 8.21 11.50
N HIS A 134 13.27 7.31 10.52
CA HIS A 134 14.07 7.47 9.31
C HIS A 134 13.29 8.29 8.28
N ALA A 135 13.67 9.56 8.10
CA ALA A 135 12.98 10.51 7.23
C ALA A 135 12.71 9.99 5.80
N GLY A 136 13.67 9.28 5.20
CA GLY A 136 13.49 8.67 3.87
C GLY A 136 12.44 7.54 3.83
N LYS A 137 12.27 6.78 4.92
CA LYS A 137 11.26 5.72 5.03
C LYS A 137 9.88 6.32 5.25
N VAL A 138 9.77 7.34 6.11
CA VAL A 138 8.54 8.13 6.29
C VAL A 138 8.06 8.69 4.95
N ARG A 139 8.96 9.33 4.19
CA ARG A 139 8.67 9.82 2.85
C ARG A 139 8.19 8.69 1.94
N ALA A 140 8.88 7.55 1.91
CA ALA A 140 8.52 6.43 1.06
C ALA A 140 7.13 5.86 1.37
N ASN A 141 6.79 5.72 2.66
CA ASN A 141 5.47 5.25 3.11
C ASN A 141 4.34 6.18 2.66
N ILE A 142 4.51 7.49 2.85
CA ILE A 142 3.53 8.49 2.44
C ILE A 142 3.39 8.52 0.91
N THR A 143 4.52 8.50 0.19
CA THR A 143 4.50 8.46 -1.28
C THR A 143 3.78 7.21 -1.80
N LEU A 144 3.98 6.05 -1.17
CA LEU A 144 3.28 4.82 -1.56
C LEU A 144 1.76 4.93 -1.35
N ALA A 145 1.33 5.42 -0.18
CA ALA A 145 -0.10 5.63 0.11
C ALA A 145 -0.76 6.59 -0.88
N LEU A 146 -0.11 7.74 -1.15
CA LEU A 146 -0.57 8.72 -2.13
C LEU A 146 -0.65 8.14 -3.54
N ALA A 147 0.36 7.37 -3.97
CA ALA A 147 0.39 6.79 -5.31
C ALA A 147 -0.70 5.72 -5.50
N ILE A 148 -0.96 4.88 -4.48
CA ILE A 148 -2.05 3.90 -4.51
C ILE A 148 -3.41 4.60 -4.52
N SER A 149 -3.59 5.65 -3.71
CA SER A 149 -4.81 6.48 -3.71
C SER A 149 -5.05 7.10 -5.09
N ALA A 150 -4.03 7.70 -5.69
CA ALA A 150 -4.10 8.28 -7.03
C ALA A 150 -4.45 7.23 -8.09
N GLN A 151 -3.82 6.04 -8.04
CA GLN A 151 -4.19 4.93 -8.94
C GLN A 151 -5.66 4.55 -8.76
N ALA A 152 -6.14 4.42 -7.52
CA ALA A 152 -7.52 4.02 -7.25
C ALA A 152 -8.56 5.04 -7.76
N ILE A 153 -8.24 6.33 -7.68
CA ILE A 153 -9.06 7.43 -8.23
C ILE A 153 -9.07 7.40 -9.76
N ASN A 154 -7.92 7.25 -10.38
CA ASN A 154 -7.77 7.38 -11.83
C ASN A 154 -8.18 6.11 -12.61
N GLN A 155 -8.30 4.97 -11.94
CA GLN A 155 -8.60 3.70 -12.59
C GLN A 155 -10.11 3.47 -12.68
N SER A 156 -10.62 3.10 -13.86
CA SER A 156 -12.06 2.84 -14.04
C SER A 156 -12.52 1.50 -13.43
N ARG A 157 -11.67 0.47 -13.52
CA ARG A 157 -11.97 -0.89 -13.06
C ARG A 157 -10.75 -1.59 -12.49
N THR A 158 -10.98 -2.46 -11.52
CA THR A 158 -9.96 -3.28 -10.86
C THR A 158 -10.36 -4.74 -10.85
N VAL A 159 -9.38 -5.64 -10.80
CA VAL A 159 -9.58 -7.08 -10.63
C VAL A 159 -9.33 -7.44 -9.18
N MET A 160 -10.17 -8.31 -8.62
CA MET A 160 -9.94 -8.95 -7.32
C MET A 160 -9.20 -10.26 -7.56
N ARG A 161 -7.87 -10.17 -7.71
CA ARG A 161 -7.00 -11.34 -7.88
C ARG A 161 -5.69 -11.07 -7.17
N LYS A 162 -5.30 -11.99 -6.29
CA LYS A 162 -4.00 -11.93 -5.62
C LYS A 162 -2.87 -11.91 -6.64
N THR A 163 -1.91 -11.02 -6.43
CA THR A 163 -0.68 -11.02 -7.21
C THR A 163 0.13 -12.22 -6.78
N GLU A 164 0.38 -13.12 -7.72
CA GLU A 164 1.34 -14.20 -7.53
C GLU A 164 2.72 -13.60 -7.26
N ILE A 165 3.29 -13.95 -6.12
CA ILE A 165 4.65 -13.57 -5.77
C ILE A 165 5.53 -14.65 -6.39
N SER A 166 6.06 -14.37 -7.59
CA SER A 166 6.97 -15.30 -8.27
C SER A 166 8.30 -15.45 -7.53
N GLU A 167 9.19 -16.26 -8.09
CA GLU A 167 10.57 -16.51 -7.60
C GLU A 167 11.35 -15.24 -7.25
N ASN A 168 11.06 -14.12 -7.93
CA ASN A 168 11.67 -12.81 -7.64
C ASN A 168 10.65 -11.76 -7.13
N PRO A 169 10.50 -11.61 -5.80
CA PRO A 169 9.65 -10.60 -5.18
C PRO A 169 10.09 -9.16 -5.47
N ALA A 170 11.41 -8.87 -5.49
CA ALA A 170 11.93 -7.53 -5.74
C ALA A 170 11.54 -7.03 -7.14
N PHE A 171 11.68 -7.86 -8.17
CA PHE A 171 11.22 -7.56 -9.52
C PHE A 171 9.71 -7.32 -9.53
N THR A 172 8.93 -8.25 -8.96
CA THR A 172 7.46 -8.18 -8.90
C THR A 172 7.00 -6.85 -8.29
N PHE A 173 7.55 -6.48 -7.13
CA PHE A 173 7.15 -5.24 -6.48
C PHE A 173 7.62 -4.00 -7.24
N ARG A 174 8.83 -4.01 -7.80
CA ARG A 174 9.30 -2.90 -8.64
C ARG A 174 8.37 -2.65 -9.82
N THR A 175 7.91 -3.67 -10.53
CA THR A 175 6.96 -3.47 -11.65
C THR A 175 5.67 -2.80 -11.19
N PHE A 176 5.21 -3.10 -9.98
CA PHE A 176 4.07 -2.41 -9.38
C PHE A 176 4.39 -0.95 -9.07
N LEU A 177 5.54 -0.64 -8.46
CA LEU A 177 5.96 0.75 -8.21
C LEU A 177 6.05 1.58 -9.50
N LEU A 178 6.52 0.99 -10.61
CA LEU A 178 6.55 1.66 -11.91
C LEU A 178 5.15 1.93 -12.44
N ARG A 179 4.21 0.98 -12.29
CA ARG A 179 2.81 1.16 -12.67
C ARG A 179 2.10 2.23 -11.83
N LEU A 180 2.53 2.44 -10.59
CA LEU A 180 2.11 3.54 -9.74
C LEU A 180 2.67 4.91 -10.18
N GLY A 181 3.48 4.96 -11.24
CA GLY A 181 4.09 6.19 -11.74
C GLY A 181 5.30 6.64 -10.93
N LEU A 182 5.83 5.81 -10.03
CA LEU A 182 7.04 6.11 -9.27
C LEU A 182 8.28 5.88 -10.16
N ILE A 183 8.42 6.68 -11.22
CA ILE A 183 9.44 6.57 -12.27
C ILE A 183 10.31 7.84 -12.24
N GLY A 184 11.62 7.71 -12.51
CA GLY A 184 12.52 8.86 -12.54
C GLY A 184 13.41 9.02 -11.29
N PRO A 185 14.35 9.97 -11.29
CA PRO A 185 15.31 10.21 -10.21
C PRO A 185 14.67 10.65 -8.89
N GLU A 186 13.59 11.42 -8.94
CA GLU A 186 12.88 11.98 -7.79
C GLU A 186 12.30 10.89 -6.87
N TYR A 187 11.95 9.72 -7.43
CA TYR A 187 11.48 8.56 -6.68
C TYR A 187 12.55 7.50 -6.45
N LYS A 188 13.82 7.73 -6.85
CA LYS A 188 14.90 6.74 -6.69
C LYS A 188 15.02 6.26 -5.25
N ASN A 189 15.15 7.19 -4.30
CA ASN A 189 15.26 6.86 -2.88
C ASN A 189 13.98 6.21 -2.31
N VAL A 190 12.80 6.60 -2.81
CA VAL A 190 11.53 5.97 -2.43
C VAL A 190 11.52 4.50 -2.86
N ARG A 191 11.86 4.22 -4.12
CA ARG A 191 11.96 2.84 -4.63
C ARG A 191 13.02 2.04 -3.87
N GLU A 192 14.17 2.64 -3.57
CA GLU A 192 15.24 1.98 -2.80
C GLU A 192 14.75 1.53 -1.42
N HIS A 193 14.07 2.41 -0.66
CA HIS A 193 13.54 2.04 0.64
C HIS A 193 12.47 0.95 0.54
N LEU A 194 11.53 1.08 -0.39
CA LEU A 194 10.43 0.13 -0.60
C LEU A 194 10.89 -1.24 -1.09
N LEU A 195 12.03 -1.34 -1.79
CA LEU A 195 12.58 -2.60 -2.30
C LEU A 195 13.64 -3.21 -1.36
N SER A 196 14.09 -2.49 -0.33
CA SER A 196 15.27 -2.86 0.47
C SER A 196 15.14 -4.17 1.24
N LYS A 197 13.91 -4.66 1.47
CA LYS A 197 13.62 -5.88 2.26
C LYS A 197 13.20 -7.07 1.40
N LEU A 198 13.06 -6.89 0.09
CA LEU A 198 12.66 -7.97 -0.81
C LEU A 198 13.88 -8.69 -1.38
N PRO A 199 13.88 -10.04 -1.43
CA PRO A 199 14.93 -10.79 -2.10
C PRO A 199 14.78 -10.71 -3.63
N GLY A 200 15.88 -10.99 -4.32
CA GLY A 200 15.94 -11.08 -5.78
C GLY A 200 16.48 -9.84 -6.49
N ASP A 201 16.75 -9.99 -7.78
CA ASP A 201 17.24 -8.93 -8.65
C ASP A 201 16.11 -7.93 -8.97
N ARG A 202 16.41 -6.64 -8.99
CA ARG A 202 15.40 -5.59 -9.24
C ARG A 202 15.08 -5.43 -10.73
N ALA A 203 16.01 -5.76 -11.62
CA ALA A 203 15.92 -5.55 -13.04
C ALA A 203 15.37 -6.78 -13.79
N TRP A 204 15.67 -7.99 -13.32
CA TRP A 204 15.36 -9.24 -14.03
C TRP A 204 14.38 -10.10 -13.25
N ARG A 205 13.40 -10.70 -13.93
CA ARG A 205 12.41 -11.59 -13.30
C ARG A 205 13.03 -12.95 -12.97
N TYR A 206 13.78 -13.49 -13.93
CA TYR A 206 14.49 -14.75 -13.84
C TYR A 206 16.00 -14.49 -13.77
N ASP A 207 16.79 -15.55 -13.62
CA ASP A 207 18.24 -15.44 -13.77
C ASP A 207 18.57 -14.83 -15.15
N LYS A 208 19.56 -13.92 -15.20
CA LYS A 208 19.99 -13.25 -16.44
C LYS A 208 20.35 -14.25 -17.54
N ALA A 209 20.93 -15.39 -17.18
CA ALA A 209 21.32 -16.44 -18.11
C ALA A 209 20.11 -17.09 -18.80
N GLN A 210 18.88 -16.93 -18.29
CA GLN A 210 17.68 -17.48 -18.92
C GLN A 210 17.11 -16.59 -20.03
N TYR A 211 17.64 -15.38 -20.23
CA TYR A 211 17.16 -14.46 -21.26
C TYR A 211 17.91 -14.70 -22.57
N PRO A 212 17.24 -15.15 -23.66
CA PRO A 212 17.91 -15.48 -24.92
C PRO A 212 18.73 -14.32 -25.53
N SER A 213 18.29 -13.08 -25.30
CA SER A 213 18.99 -11.87 -25.75
C SER A 213 20.38 -11.66 -25.11
N LEU A 214 20.63 -12.25 -23.94
CA LEU A 214 21.92 -12.20 -23.25
C LEU A 214 22.80 -13.42 -23.56
N GLN A 215 22.19 -14.58 -23.83
CA GLN A 215 22.91 -15.80 -24.23
C GLN A 215 23.65 -15.60 -25.57
N ASN A 216 23.01 -14.96 -26.54
CA ASN A 216 23.62 -14.71 -27.85
C ASN A 216 24.83 -13.77 -27.77
N ARG A 217 24.90 -12.85 -26.80
CA ARG A 217 26.07 -11.97 -26.63
C ARG A 217 27.29 -12.71 -26.10
N GLN A 218 27.09 -13.65 -25.16
CA GLN A 218 28.19 -14.45 -24.61
C GLN A 218 28.82 -15.41 -25.63
N ASN A 219 28.04 -15.86 -26.63
CA ASN A 219 28.54 -16.72 -27.70
C ASN A 219 29.29 -15.97 -28.81
N HIS A 220 29.16 -14.64 -28.89
CA HIS A 220 29.89 -13.80 -29.85
C HIS A 220 31.16 -13.15 -29.26
N GLU A 221 31.37 -13.28 -27.95
CA GLU A 221 32.57 -12.79 -27.24
C GLU A 221 33.56 -13.93 -26.88
N ARG A 222 33.32 -15.15 -27.38
CA ARG A 222 34.23 -16.30 -27.33
C ARG A 222 34.74 -16.61 -28.73
#